data_AF-A0A969A1I6-F1
#
_entry.id   AF-A0A969A1I6-F1
#
_cell.length_a   1.000
_cell.length_b   1.000
_cell.length_c   1.000
_cell.angle_alpha   90.00
_cell.angle_beta   90.00
_cell.angle_gamma   90.00
#
_symmetry.space_group_name_H-M   'P 1'
#
loop_
_entity.id
_entity.type
_entity.pdbx_description
1 polymer ?
#
loop_
_entity_poly.entity_id
_entity_poly.type
_entity_poly.pdbx_seq_one_letter_code
_entity_poly.pdbx_strand_id
1 'polypeptide(L)' 'MISNGQSFLFLKLVQQPQPQYANSRLFSLLNPGNDFYPVLQIMKNLAQVLLQPNYAR' A
#
# COMPACT_ATOMS: atom_id res chain seq x y z
N MET A 1 -14.07 14.97 -4.18
CA MET A 1 -14.21 14.19 -5.44
C MET A 1 -13.69 12.78 -5.18
N ILE A 2 -14.58 11.85 -4.81
CA ILE A 2 -14.28 10.42 -4.73
C ILE A 2 -14.68 9.86 -6.09
N SER A 3 -13.73 9.74 -7.00
CA SER A 3 -13.99 9.19 -8.33
C SER A 3 -13.72 7.68 -8.30
N ASN A 4 -14.78 6.91 -8.06
CA ASN A 4 -14.95 5.55 -8.61
C ASN A 4 -13.70 4.66 -8.58
N GLY A 5 -13.24 4.27 -7.38
CA GLY A 5 -12.58 2.99 -7.02
C GLY A 5 -11.44 2.41 -7.86
N GLN A 6 -10.98 3.10 -8.88
CA GLN A 6 -10.08 2.58 -9.91
C GLN A 6 -8.66 3.10 -9.73
N SER A 7 -8.52 4.25 -9.05
CA SER A 7 -7.25 4.92 -8.82
C SER A 7 -6.88 4.85 -7.35
N PHE A 8 -5.62 4.49 -7.08
CA PHE A 8 -5.11 4.26 -5.72
C PHE A 8 -3.83 5.06 -5.48
N LEU A 9 -3.74 5.68 -4.32
CA LEU A 9 -2.57 6.42 -3.85
C LEU A 9 -2.24 5.98 -2.42
N PHE A 10 -0.98 5.69 -2.15
CA PHE A 10 -0.52 5.25 -0.83
C PHE A 10 0.31 6.34 -0.16
N LEU A 11 0.10 6.54 1.13
CA LEU A 11 0.92 7.41 1.97
C LEU A 11 2.02 6.58 2.63
N LYS A 12 3.28 6.98 2.44
CA LYS A 12 4.44 6.45 3.14
C LYS A 12 4.79 7.39 4.29
N LEU A 13 4.93 6.84 5.49
CA LEU A 13 5.49 7.51 6.66
C LEU A 13 6.90 6.98 6.93
N VAL A 14 7.84 7.89 7.14
CA VAL A 14 9.16 7.58 7.70
C VAL A 14 9.22 8.18 9.11
N GLN A 15 9.35 7.29 10.11
CA GLN A 15 9.43 7.67 11.52
C GLN A 15 10.87 8.10 11.85
N GLN A 16 11.08 9.42 11.87
CA GLN A 16 12.31 10.10 12.25
C GLN A 16 11.95 11.17 13.29
N PRO A 17 12.93 11.84 13.95
CA PRO A 17 12.65 12.88 14.94
C PRO A 17 11.65 13.95 14.44
N GLN A 18 11.68 14.23 13.14
CA GLN A 18 10.60 14.88 12.43
C GLN A 18 9.97 13.88 11.44
N PRO A 19 8.67 13.55 11.56
CA PRO A 19 8.03 12.57 10.67
C PRO A 19 7.97 13.11 9.23
N GLN A 20 8.34 12.27 8.27
CA GLN A 20 8.30 12.61 6.85
C GLN A 20 7.24 11.79 6.13
N TYR A 21 6.50 12.45 5.24
CA TYR A 21 5.40 11.85 4.49
C TYR A 21 5.68 11.98 2.99
N ALA A 22 5.37 10.91 2.25
CA ALA A 22 5.45 10.91 0.80
C ALA A 22 4.29 10.13 0.21
N ASN A 23 3.83 10.53 -0.97
CA ASN A 23 2.84 9.76 -1.73
C ASN A 23 3.56 8.79 -2.68
N SER A 24 2.94 7.64 -2.92
CA SER A 24 3.32 6.79 -4.06
C SER A 24 3.01 7.49 -5.38
N ARG A 25 3.42 6.89 -6.50
CA ARG A 25 2.78 7.19 -7.78
C ARG A 25 1.30 6.79 -7.73
N LEU A 26 0.47 7.40 -8.57
CA LEU A 26 -0.92 7.00 -8.74
C LEU A 26 -0.97 5.65 -9.47
N PHE A 27 -1.67 4.69 -8.88
CA PHE A 27 -1.97 3.41 -9.52
C PHE A 27 -3.37 3.47 -10.11
N SER A 28 -3.57 2.82 -11.26
CA SER A 28 -4.88 2.72 -11.91
C SER A 28 -5.08 1.28 -12.39
N LEU A 29 -6.28 0.73 -12.16
CA LEU A 29 -6.63 -0.61 -12.67
C LEU A 29 -6.65 -0.69 -14.21
N LEU A 30 -6.69 0.46 -14.90
CA LEU A 30 -6.64 0.53 -16.36
C LEU A 30 -5.21 0.56 -16.93
N ASN A 31 -4.19 0.65 -16.07
CA ASN A 31 -2.81 0.60 -16.54
C ASN A 31 -2.54 -0.77 -17.19
N PRO A 32 -1.98 -0.83 -18.41
CA PRO A 32 -1.57 -2.08 -19.02
C PRO A 32 -0.64 -2.87 -18.08
N GLY A 33 -0.89 -4.18 -17.96
CA GLY A 33 -0.16 -5.04 -17.02
C GLY A 33 -0.61 -4.93 -15.56
N ASN A 34 -1.61 -4.09 -15.26
CA ASN A 34 -2.27 -3.92 -13.97
C ASN A 34 -1.27 -3.92 -12.79
N ASP A 35 -0.46 -2.86 -12.78
CA ASP A 35 0.63 -2.62 -11.84
C ASP A 35 0.21 -2.47 -10.37
N PHE A 36 -1.09 -2.58 -10.11
CA PHE A 36 -1.68 -2.63 -8.78
C PHE A 36 -1.66 -4.04 -8.15
N TYR A 37 -1.75 -5.12 -8.95
CA TYR A 37 -1.72 -6.49 -8.42
C TYR A 37 -0.46 -6.82 -7.58
N PRO A 38 0.76 -6.45 -8.00
CA PRO A 38 1.95 -6.66 -7.19
C PRO A 38 1.87 -5.98 -5.82
N VAL A 39 1.25 -4.79 -5.75
CA VAL A 39 1.06 -4.06 -4.49
C VAL A 39 0.14 -4.85 -3.56
N LEU A 40 -1.00 -5.35 -4.07
CA LEU A 40 -1.93 -6.16 -3.30
C LEU A 40 -1.31 -7.47 -2.80
N GLN A 41 -0.45 -8.11 -3.61
CA GLN A 41 0.29 -9.30 -3.20
C GLN A 41 1.23 -8.99 -2.02
N ILE A 42 1.98 -7.89 -2.07
CA ILE A 42 2.84 -7.46 -0.96
C ILE A 42 2.01 -7.20 0.30
N MET A 43 0.89 -6.46 0.19
CA MET A 43 0.00 -6.19 1.32
C MET A 43 -0.56 -7.47 1.94
N LYS A 44 -0.93 -8.46 1.13
CA LYS A 44 -1.40 -9.77 1.60
C LYS A 44 -0.31 -10.50 2.38
N ASN A 45 0.92 -10.52 1.87
CA ASN A 45 2.06 -11.15 2.54
C ASN A 45 2.36 -10.46 3.89
N LEU A 46 2.34 -9.13 3.93
CA LEU A 46 2.51 -8.37 5.18
C LEU A 46 1.40 -8.70 6.19
N ALA A 47 0.15 -8.76 5.76
CA ALA A 47 -0.96 -9.16 6.61
C ALA A 47 -0.77 -10.58 7.16
N GLN A 48 -0.31 -11.52 6.34
CA GLN A 48 0.00 -12.87 6.80
C GLN A 48 1.14 -12.91 7.82
N VAL A 49 2.15 -12.04 7.71
CA VAL A 49 3.22 -11.93 8.72
C VAL A 49 2.69 -11.36 10.03
N LEU A 50 1.89 -10.30 9.97
CA LEU A 50 1.35 -9.64 11.16
C LEU A 50 0.29 -10.47 11.90
N LEU A 51 -0.50 -11.25 11.15
CA LEU A 51 -1.54 -12.13 11.70
C LEU A 51 -0.97 -13.48 12.19
N GLN A 52 0.33 -13.75 11.99
CA GLN A 52 0.94 -14.93 12.58
C GLN A 52 0.94 -14.81 14.11
N PRO A 53 0.59 -15.88 14.85
CA PRO A 53 0.48 -15.87 16.32
C PRO A 53 1.74 -15.40 17.05
N ASN A 54 2.89 -15.48 16.39
CA ASN A 54 4.20 -15.23 16.97
C ASN A 54 4.64 -13.75 16.88
N TYR A 55 3.91 -12.91 16.14
CA TYR A 55 4.25 -11.49 15.92
C TYR A 55 3.47 -10.53 16.85
N ALA A 56 2.45 -11.03 17.56
CA ALA A 56 1.61 -10.23 18.47
C ALA A 56 2.14 -10.16 19.93
N ARG A 57 3.46 -10.28 20.13
CA ARG A 57 4.11 -10.21 21.45
C ARG A 57 4.96 -8.96 21.58
#